data_AF-G8LTD6-F1
#
_entry.id   AF-G8LTD6-F1
#
_cell.length_a   1.000
_cell.length_b   1.000
_cell.length_c   1.000
_cell.angle_alpha   90.00
_cell.angle_beta   90.00
_cell.angle_gamma   90.00
#
_symmetry.space_group_name_H-M   'P 1'
#
loop_
_entity.id
_entity.type
_entity.pdbx_description
1 polymer ?
#
loop_
_entity_poly.entity_id
_entity_poly.type
_entity_poly.pdbx_seq_one_letter_code
_entity_poly.pdbx_strand_id
1 'polypeptide(L)'
;MEDKYKLGLFLDPGREKLNAIKYLSKTALAKYQTLLYKLIDCIYDIQNNKVLTQSHLSLLEEGMRQPLELIFSEYSGKYAAKLSHNFNEPKELFYKLANDSNSKIRFNAVTLMLCKPTEDVIEYVLSKCVNDKSSSVRRKVADVCCRLNQVKMIGILENQFALEKNESVRRSMDFSIRLLRDGYILEEKDTDMCNLLVETCEGEILGVILKKSVISEFGIKAIVEMIRRNGGLPSTLS
;
A
#
# COMPACT_ATOMS: atom_id res chain seq x y z
N MET A 1 -11.79 -18.58 16.30
CA MET A 1 -12.15 -18.30 14.89
C MET A 1 -12.72 -16.89 14.89
N GLU A 2 -12.07 -15.95 14.20
CA GLU A 2 -12.52 -14.56 14.15
C GLU A 2 -13.83 -14.47 13.34
N ASP A 3 -14.80 -13.67 13.78
CA ASP A 3 -16.09 -13.52 13.06
C ASP A 3 -15.82 -12.86 11.70
N LYS A 4 -16.06 -13.59 10.60
CA LYS A 4 -15.81 -13.15 9.23
C LYS A 4 -16.55 -11.88 8.80
N TYR A 5 -17.56 -11.45 9.57
CA TYR A 5 -18.31 -10.22 9.34
C TYR A 5 -17.91 -9.08 10.28
N LYS A 6 -16.94 -9.28 11.18
CA LYS A 6 -16.41 -8.23 12.05
C LYS A 6 -15.50 -7.30 11.25
N LEU A 7 -16.12 -6.31 10.61
CA LEU A 7 -15.42 -5.35 9.72
C LEU A 7 -14.72 -4.22 10.48
N GLY A 8 -14.92 -4.12 11.79
CA GLY A 8 -14.19 -3.19 12.67
C GLY A 8 -14.79 -1.79 12.69
N LEU A 9 -16.09 -1.67 12.38
CA LEU A 9 -16.87 -0.48 12.69
C LEU A 9 -17.42 -0.61 14.11
N PHE A 10 -17.02 0.32 14.98
CA PHE A 10 -17.35 0.30 16.41
C PHE A 10 -18.27 1.45 16.85
N LEU A 11 -18.35 2.51 16.05
CA LEU A 11 -19.26 3.62 16.31
C LEU A 11 -20.68 3.25 15.85
N ASP A 12 -21.67 4.11 16.12
CA ASP A 12 -22.94 4.02 15.40
C ASP A 12 -22.79 4.66 13.98
N PRO A 13 -23.63 4.27 13.01
CA PRO A 13 -23.53 4.78 11.64
C PRO A 13 -23.58 6.31 11.53
N GLY A 14 -24.34 6.98 12.40
CA GLY A 14 -24.45 8.44 12.41
C GLY A 14 -23.14 9.09 12.82
N ARG A 15 -22.51 8.62 13.90
CA ARG A 15 -21.20 9.09 14.34
C ARG A 15 -20.10 8.80 13.34
N GLU A 16 -20.12 7.63 12.70
CA GLU A 16 -19.15 7.29 11.66
C GLU A 16 -19.23 8.28 10.49
N LYS A 17 -20.46 8.55 10.00
CA LYS A 17 -20.70 9.55 8.95
C LYS A 17 -20.18 10.93 9.33
N LEU A 18 -20.48 11.39 10.55
CA LEU A 18 -20.01 12.69 11.06
C LEU A 18 -18.49 12.75 11.18
N ASN A 19 -17.83 11.66 11.57
CA ASN A 19 -16.37 11.60 11.63
C ASN A 19 -15.74 11.60 10.24
N ALA A 20 -16.29 10.83 9.31
CA ALA A 20 -15.79 10.72 7.95
C ALA A 20 -15.76 12.06 7.22
N ILE A 21 -16.81 12.87 7.36
CA ILE A 21 -16.92 14.17 6.66
C ILE A 21 -15.95 15.23 7.18
N LYS A 22 -15.40 15.09 8.40
CA LYS A 22 -14.41 16.04 8.96
C LYS A 22 -13.13 16.10 8.13
N TYR A 23 -12.83 15.03 7.39
CA TYR A 23 -11.66 14.92 6.52
C TYR A 23 -11.91 15.41 5.09
N LEU A 24 -13.12 15.89 4.79
CA LEU A 24 -13.49 16.35 3.45
C LEU A 24 -13.45 17.88 3.35
N SER A 25 -12.84 18.38 2.27
CA SER A 25 -13.04 19.77 1.85
C SER A 25 -14.50 20.00 1.44
N LYS A 26 -14.96 21.26 1.44
CA LYS A 26 -16.33 21.61 1.01
C LYS A 26 -16.66 21.06 -0.39
N THR A 27 -15.72 21.17 -1.33
CA THR A 27 -15.89 20.65 -2.70
C THR A 27 -15.96 19.13 -2.74
N ALA A 28 -15.11 18.44 -1.96
CA ALA A 28 -15.14 16.99 -1.88
C ALA A 28 -16.43 16.49 -1.21
N LEU A 29 -16.90 17.18 -0.17
CA LEU A 29 -18.15 16.87 0.53
C LEU A 29 -19.33 16.94 -0.45
N ALA A 30 -19.49 18.07 -1.16
CA ALA A 30 -20.57 18.25 -2.13
C ALA A 30 -20.59 17.15 -3.22
N LYS A 31 -19.41 16.62 -3.58
CA LYS A 31 -19.27 15.59 -4.61
C LYS A 31 -19.47 14.16 -4.10
N TYR A 32 -18.93 13.83 -2.92
CA TYR A 32 -18.79 12.43 -2.48
C TYR A 32 -19.64 12.05 -1.25
N GLN A 33 -20.30 13.01 -0.59
CA GLN A 33 -21.05 12.75 0.65
C GLN A 33 -22.07 11.63 0.49
N THR A 34 -22.88 11.66 -0.58
CA THR A 34 -23.91 10.64 -0.82
C THR A 34 -23.32 9.25 -0.95
N LEU A 35 -22.25 9.08 -1.73
CA LEU A 35 -21.59 7.79 -1.92
C LEU A 35 -20.92 7.33 -0.62
N LEU A 36 -20.24 8.21 0.09
CA LEU A 36 -19.62 7.93 1.38
C LEU A 36 -20.65 7.39 2.39
N TYR A 37 -21.82 8.04 2.48
CA TYR A 37 -22.86 7.61 3.41
C TYR A 37 -23.42 6.24 3.04
N LYS A 38 -23.66 5.99 1.74
CA LYS A 38 -24.08 4.67 1.25
C LYS A 38 -23.05 3.59 1.57
N LEU A 39 -21.75 3.88 1.38
CA LEU A 39 -20.68 2.93 1.71
C LEU A 39 -20.66 2.60 3.20
N ILE A 40 -20.76 3.61 4.06
CA ILE A 40 -20.84 3.41 5.52
C ILE A 40 -22.03 2.52 5.87
N ASP A 41 -23.24 2.85 5.38
CA ASP A 41 -24.44 2.06 5.66
C ASP A 41 -24.31 0.62 5.15
N CYS A 42 -23.74 0.42 3.96
CA CYS A 42 -23.46 -0.90 3.38
C CYS A 42 -22.54 -1.75 4.28
N ILE A 43 -21.47 -1.17 4.84
CA ILE A 43 -20.55 -1.89 5.71
C ILE A 43 -21.24 -2.31 7.01
N TYR A 44 -22.06 -1.43 7.61
CA TYR A 44 -22.87 -1.77 8.78
C TYR A 44 -23.90 -2.86 8.46
N ASP A 45 -24.53 -2.81 7.28
CA ASP A 45 -25.48 -3.84 6.84
C ASP A 45 -24.80 -5.21 6.76
N ILE A 46 -23.63 -5.30 6.10
CA ILE A 46 -22.83 -6.54 6.05
C ILE A 46 -22.49 -7.04 7.45
N GLN A 47 -22.01 -6.15 8.34
CA GLN A 47 -21.56 -6.51 9.68
C GLN A 47 -22.71 -6.99 10.57
N ASN A 48 -23.86 -6.30 10.54
CA ASN A 48 -24.98 -6.57 11.42
C ASN A 48 -25.83 -7.75 10.94
N ASN A 49 -26.10 -7.81 9.64
CA ASN A 49 -26.95 -8.84 9.05
C ASN A 49 -26.16 -10.10 8.69
N LYS A 50 -24.82 -10.03 8.67
CA LYS A 50 -23.93 -11.15 8.35
C LYS A 50 -24.20 -11.71 6.95
N VAL A 51 -24.52 -10.83 6.00
CA VAL A 51 -24.80 -11.20 4.60
C VAL A 51 -23.98 -10.31 3.67
N LEU A 52 -23.35 -10.95 2.69
CA LEU A 52 -22.69 -10.26 1.58
C LEU A 52 -23.54 -10.46 0.31
N THR A 53 -24.10 -9.39 -0.22
CA THR A 53 -24.95 -9.43 -1.41
C THR A 53 -24.25 -8.83 -2.63
N GLN A 54 -24.80 -9.09 -3.82
CA GLN A 54 -24.31 -8.43 -5.04
C GLN A 54 -24.46 -6.91 -4.99
N SER A 55 -25.50 -6.39 -4.31
CA SER A 55 -25.67 -4.94 -4.13
C SER A 55 -24.53 -4.34 -3.30
N HIS A 56 -24.08 -5.05 -2.26
CA HIS A 56 -22.93 -4.63 -1.46
C HIS A 56 -21.65 -4.58 -2.30
N LEU A 57 -21.39 -5.64 -3.07
CA LEU A 57 -20.21 -5.74 -3.94
C LEU A 57 -20.19 -4.63 -5.01
N SER A 58 -21.33 -4.37 -5.64
CA SER A 58 -21.45 -3.30 -6.65
C SER A 58 -21.14 -1.92 -6.06
N LEU A 59 -21.60 -1.65 -4.84
CA LEU A 59 -21.33 -0.37 -4.18
C LEU A 59 -19.86 -0.23 -3.75
N LEU A 60 -19.26 -1.32 -3.24
CA LEU A 60 -17.81 -1.34 -2.96
C LEU A 60 -17.00 -1.12 -4.24
N GLU A 61 -17.37 -1.74 -5.36
CA GLU A 61 -16.72 -1.51 -6.65
C GLU A 61 -16.82 -0.05 -7.10
N GLU A 62 -18.03 0.55 -7.00
CA GLU A 62 -18.25 1.96 -7.31
C GLU A 62 -17.32 2.87 -6.49
N GLY A 63 -17.18 2.59 -5.19
CA GLY A 63 -16.30 3.32 -4.30
C GLY A 63 -14.81 3.15 -4.64
N MET A 64 -14.35 1.91 -4.90
CA MET A 64 -12.95 1.61 -5.28
C MET A 64 -12.51 2.29 -6.60
N ARG A 65 -13.46 2.64 -7.46
CA ARG A 65 -13.22 3.37 -8.73
C ARG A 65 -13.10 4.89 -8.55
N GLN A 66 -13.38 5.43 -7.36
CA GLN A 66 -13.32 6.87 -7.12
C GLN A 66 -11.86 7.37 -7.01
N PRO A 67 -11.60 8.65 -7.32
CA PRO A 67 -10.24 9.21 -7.22
C PRO A 67 -9.88 9.67 -5.80
N LEU A 68 -10.85 9.79 -4.89
CA LEU A 68 -10.61 10.27 -3.53
C LEU A 68 -10.22 9.10 -2.62
N GLU A 69 -9.04 9.17 -2.01
CA GLU A 69 -8.47 8.10 -1.16
C GLU A 69 -9.38 7.67 -0.02
N LEU A 70 -10.02 8.62 0.66
CA LEU A 70 -11.00 8.31 1.70
C LEU A 70 -12.10 7.37 1.17
N ILE A 71 -12.56 7.57 -0.07
CA ILE A 71 -13.62 6.76 -0.66
C ILE A 71 -13.07 5.43 -1.17
N PHE A 72 -12.08 5.46 -2.05
CA PHE A 72 -11.63 4.24 -2.72
C PHE A 72 -10.88 3.29 -1.78
N SER A 73 -10.11 3.83 -0.84
CA SER A 73 -9.35 3.06 0.15
C SER A 73 -10.18 2.83 1.40
N GLU A 74 -10.41 3.87 2.21
CA GLU A 74 -10.87 3.68 3.60
C GLU A 74 -12.28 3.12 3.72
N TYR A 75 -13.21 3.56 2.87
CA TYR A 75 -14.62 3.12 2.92
C TYR A 75 -15.02 2.11 1.84
N SER A 76 -14.08 1.65 1.01
CA SER A 76 -14.37 0.64 -0.02
C SER A 76 -13.32 -0.46 -0.03
N GLY A 77 -12.13 -0.20 -0.58
CA GLY A 77 -11.11 -1.21 -0.81
C GLY A 77 -10.59 -1.87 0.46
N LYS A 78 -10.52 -1.14 1.58
CA LYS A 78 -10.20 -1.70 2.91
C LYS A 78 -11.16 -2.79 3.35
N TYR A 79 -12.46 -2.57 3.14
CA TYR A 79 -13.50 -3.54 3.51
C TYR A 79 -13.57 -4.70 2.51
N ALA A 80 -13.42 -4.41 1.21
CA ALA A 80 -13.27 -5.45 0.20
C ALA A 80 -12.06 -6.36 0.49
N ALA A 81 -10.93 -5.79 0.93
CA ALA A 81 -9.74 -6.53 1.32
C ALA A 81 -10.01 -7.44 2.53
N LYS A 82 -10.64 -6.93 3.60
CA LYS A 82 -11.05 -7.75 4.75
C LYS A 82 -11.98 -8.89 4.35
N LEU A 83 -12.97 -8.61 3.50
CA LEU A 83 -13.93 -9.61 3.03
C LEU A 83 -13.26 -10.67 2.14
N SER A 84 -12.23 -10.32 1.38
CA SER A 84 -11.52 -11.25 0.49
C SER A 84 -10.91 -12.46 1.21
N HIS A 85 -10.63 -12.34 2.52
CA HIS A 85 -10.12 -13.44 3.35
C HIS A 85 -11.15 -14.54 3.61
N ASN A 86 -12.43 -14.25 3.42
CA ASN A 86 -13.53 -15.16 3.75
C ASN A 86 -14.48 -15.44 2.58
N PHE A 87 -14.40 -14.64 1.51
CA PHE A 87 -15.29 -14.68 0.36
C PHE A 87 -14.48 -14.52 -0.93
N ASN A 88 -14.86 -15.22 -1.99
CA ASN A 88 -14.18 -15.13 -3.28
C ASN A 88 -14.67 -13.93 -4.09
N GLU A 89 -15.93 -13.54 -3.93
CA GLU A 89 -16.59 -12.48 -4.69
C GLU A 89 -15.90 -11.11 -4.56
N PRO A 90 -15.40 -10.69 -3.37
CA PRO A 90 -14.58 -9.48 -3.25
C PRO A 90 -13.25 -9.54 -4.02
N LYS A 91 -12.66 -10.72 -4.21
CA LYS A 91 -11.40 -10.88 -4.97
C LYS A 91 -11.57 -10.44 -6.42
N GLU A 92 -12.71 -10.81 -7.02
CA GLU A 92 -13.07 -10.43 -8.39
C GLU A 92 -13.09 -8.91 -8.60
N LEU A 93 -13.39 -8.12 -7.56
CA LEU A 93 -13.33 -6.67 -7.65
C LEU A 93 -11.90 -6.20 -7.94
N PHE A 94 -10.90 -6.74 -7.23
CA PHE A 94 -9.50 -6.39 -7.47
C PHE A 94 -9.02 -6.82 -8.85
N TYR A 95 -9.40 -8.01 -9.30
CA TYR A 95 -9.07 -8.51 -10.63
C TYR A 95 -9.66 -7.62 -11.74
N LYS A 96 -10.91 -7.19 -11.60
CA LYS A 96 -11.54 -6.24 -12.52
C LYS A 96 -10.80 -4.90 -12.56
N LEU A 97 -10.47 -4.33 -11.39
CA LEU A 97 -9.78 -3.03 -11.33
C LEU A 97 -8.38 -3.11 -11.95
N ALA A 98 -7.65 -4.22 -11.77
CA ALA A 98 -6.33 -4.42 -12.37
C ALA A 98 -6.37 -4.58 -13.90
N ASN A 99 -7.52 -4.98 -14.46
CA ASN A 99 -7.74 -5.09 -15.92
C ASN A 99 -8.50 -3.90 -16.51
N ASP A 100 -8.80 -2.88 -15.71
CA ASP A 100 -9.58 -1.73 -16.17
C ASP A 100 -8.87 -0.96 -17.29
N SER A 101 -9.62 -0.39 -18.24
CA SER A 101 -9.04 0.39 -19.33
C SER A 101 -8.39 1.70 -18.84
N ASN A 102 -8.88 2.25 -17.73
CA ASN A 102 -8.38 3.49 -17.14
C ASN A 102 -7.19 3.25 -16.20
N SER A 103 -6.06 3.89 -16.49
CA SER A 103 -4.85 3.77 -15.67
C SER A 103 -5.01 4.28 -14.24
N LYS A 104 -5.92 5.23 -13.98
CA LYS A 104 -6.20 5.70 -12.61
C LYS A 104 -6.86 4.61 -11.77
N ILE A 105 -7.74 3.82 -12.39
CA ILE A 105 -8.39 2.69 -11.72
C ILE A 105 -7.38 1.56 -11.47
N ARG A 106 -6.51 1.25 -12.43
CA ARG A 106 -5.42 0.28 -12.23
C ARG A 106 -4.44 0.75 -11.15
N PHE A 107 -4.16 2.06 -11.08
CA PHE A 107 -3.35 2.65 -10.01
C PHE A 107 -4.01 2.45 -8.63
N ASN A 108 -5.32 2.66 -8.53
CA ASN A 108 -6.07 2.34 -7.31
C ASN A 108 -5.95 0.85 -6.97
N ALA A 109 -6.10 -0.04 -7.95
CA ALA A 109 -5.97 -1.49 -7.73
C ALA A 109 -4.64 -1.85 -7.05
N VAL A 110 -3.52 -1.33 -7.57
CA VAL A 110 -2.19 -1.53 -6.96
C VAL A 110 -2.11 -0.92 -5.56
N THR A 111 -2.60 0.31 -5.39
CA THR A 111 -2.58 1.01 -4.09
C THR A 111 -3.34 0.24 -3.01
N LEU A 112 -4.49 -0.35 -3.37
CA LEU A 112 -5.34 -1.10 -2.47
C LEU A 112 -4.72 -2.40 -1.94
N MET A 113 -3.60 -2.86 -2.51
CA MET A 113 -2.86 -3.99 -1.93
C MET A 113 -2.29 -3.63 -0.55
N LEU A 114 -2.08 -2.34 -0.26
CA LEU A 114 -1.71 -1.85 1.07
C LEU A 114 -2.81 -2.09 2.12
N CYS A 115 -4.06 -2.32 1.69
CA CYS A 115 -5.15 -2.77 2.57
C CYS A 115 -5.06 -4.26 2.93
N LYS A 116 -4.04 -4.98 2.44
CA LYS A 116 -3.76 -6.39 2.74
C LYS A 116 -4.95 -7.32 2.42
N PRO A 117 -5.43 -7.38 1.15
CA PRO A 117 -6.30 -8.46 0.71
C PRO A 117 -5.55 -9.81 0.80
N THR A 118 -6.20 -10.90 0.41
CA THR A 118 -5.54 -12.22 0.39
C THR A 118 -4.30 -12.24 -0.50
N GLU A 119 -3.32 -13.10 -0.17
CA GLU A 119 -2.02 -13.11 -0.84
C GLU A 119 -2.13 -13.41 -2.35
N ASP A 120 -3.07 -14.25 -2.76
CA ASP A 120 -3.37 -14.53 -4.17
C ASP A 120 -3.86 -13.30 -4.94
N VAL A 121 -4.59 -12.40 -4.28
CA VAL A 121 -4.99 -11.11 -4.86
C VAL A 121 -3.78 -10.20 -5.02
N ILE A 122 -2.92 -10.11 -4.00
CA ILE A 122 -1.69 -9.30 -4.02
C ILE A 122 -0.78 -9.77 -5.17
N GLU A 123 -0.48 -11.06 -5.24
CA GLU A 123 0.35 -11.65 -6.29
C GLU A 123 -0.21 -11.34 -7.68
N TYR A 124 -1.50 -11.57 -7.89
CA TYR A 124 -2.15 -11.34 -9.18
C TYR A 124 -2.03 -9.88 -9.61
N VAL A 125 -2.44 -8.94 -8.75
CA VAL A 125 -2.50 -7.51 -9.08
C VAL A 125 -1.10 -6.97 -9.34
N LEU A 126 -0.12 -7.28 -8.48
CA LEU A 126 1.24 -6.79 -8.63
C LEU A 126 1.91 -7.37 -9.88
N SER A 127 1.77 -8.68 -10.13
CA SER A 127 2.33 -9.33 -11.32
C SER A 127 1.69 -8.82 -12.61
N LYS A 128 0.38 -8.53 -12.60
CA LYS A 128 -0.33 -7.97 -13.75
C LYS A 128 0.11 -6.54 -14.06
N CYS A 129 0.27 -5.71 -13.03
CA CYS A 129 0.50 -4.29 -13.19
C CYS A 129 1.99 -3.89 -13.28
N VAL A 130 2.93 -4.81 -13.04
CA VAL A 130 4.37 -4.48 -13.15
C VAL A 130 4.77 -4.06 -14.57
N ASN A 131 4.11 -4.64 -15.58
CA ASN A 131 4.31 -4.33 -17.01
C ASN A 131 3.21 -3.41 -17.56
N ASP A 132 2.53 -2.64 -16.69
CA ASP A 132 1.43 -1.78 -17.10
C ASP A 132 1.87 -0.75 -18.15
N LYS A 133 0.97 -0.35 -19.07
CA LYS A 133 1.25 0.70 -20.06
C LYS A 133 1.54 2.05 -19.41
N SER A 134 0.96 2.33 -18.25
CA SER A 134 1.15 3.57 -17.49
C SER A 134 2.38 3.52 -16.60
N SER A 135 3.30 4.47 -16.77
CA SER A 135 4.46 4.64 -15.90
C SER A 135 4.09 4.88 -14.44
N SER A 136 2.99 5.60 -14.18
CA SER A 136 2.49 5.84 -12.82
C SER A 136 2.08 4.54 -12.12
N VAL A 137 1.45 3.61 -12.85
CA VAL A 137 1.07 2.29 -12.31
C VAL A 137 2.31 1.45 -12.03
N ARG A 138 3.24 1.35 -13.00
CA ARG A 138 4.49 0.58 -12.81
C ARG A 138 5.33 1.08 -11.64
N ARG A 139 5.46 2.41 -11.49
CA ARG A 139 6.11 3.04 -10.35
C ARG A 139 5.43 2.66 -9.04
N LYS A 140 4.09 2.68 -9.02
CA LYS A 140 3.31 2.31 -7.83
C LYS A 140 3.46 0.84 -7.47
N VAL A 141 3.64 -0.06 -8.44
CA VAL A 141 3.92 -1.48 -8.17
C VAL A 141 5.22 -1.63 -7.40
N ALA A 142 6.30 -0.96 -7.82
CA ALA A 142 7.58 -1.01 -7.10
C ALA A 142 7.44 -0.52 -5.64
N ASP A 143 6.80 0.63 -5.44
CA ASP A 143 6.49 1.20 -4.11
C ASP A 143 5.71 0.20 -3.24
N VAL A 144 4.61 -0.35 -3.77
CA VAL A 144 3.76 -1.28 -3.02
C VAL A 144 4.46 -2.61 -2.73
N CYS A 145 5.24 -3.15 -3.67
CA CYS A 145 6.07 -4.33 -3.42
C CYS A 145 7.02 -4.10 -2.24
N CYS A 146 7.69 -2.94 -2.21
CA CYS A 146 8.59 -2.56 -1.12
C CYS A 146 7.85 -2.50 0.22
N ARG A 147 6.76 -1.72 0.29
CA ARG A 147 5.99 -1.51 1.53
C ARG A 147 5.28 -2.74 2.07
N LEU A 148 5.04 -3.74 1.22
CA LEU A 148 4.47 -5.02 1.61
C LEU A 148 5.56 -6.10 1.83
N ASN A 149 6.84 -5.74 1.73
CA ASN A 149 7.97 -6.65 1.80
C ASN A 149 7.80 -7.89 0.90
N GLN A 150 7.39 -7.66 -0.35
CA GLN A 150 7.07 -8.71 -1.33
C GLN A 150 8.35 -9.26 -1.99
N VAL A 151 9.19 -9.93 -1.21
CA VAL A 151 10.50 -10.46 -1.64
C VAL A 151 10.40 -11.36 -2.88
N LYS A 152 9.31 -12.13 -3.03
CA LYS A 152 9.08 -12.97 -4.22
C LYS A 152 8.94 -12.18 -5.53
N MET A 153 8.64 -10.88 -5.46
CA MET A 153 8.53 -10.01 -6.63
C MET A 153 9.87 -9.48 -7.12
N ILE A 154 10.98 -9.68 -6.40
CA ILE A 154 12.30 -9.13 -6.77
C ILE A 154 12.67 -9.52 -8.20
N GLY A 155 12.61 -10.81 -8.56
CA GLY A 155 12.98 -11.24 -9.91
C GLY A 155 12.10 -10.65 -11.01
N ILE A 156 10.80 -10.45 -10.74
CA ILE A 156 9.88 -9.80 -11.69
C ILE A 156 10.21 -8.30 -11.83
N LEU A 157 10.52 -7.63 -10.72
CA LEU A 157 10.93 -6.22 -10.71
C LEU A 157 12.27 -6.01 -11.42
N GLU A 158 13.25 -6.89 -11.22
CA GLU A 158 14.55 -6.84 -11.93
C GLU A 158 14.38 -6.99 -13.45
N ASN A 159 13.57 -7.95 -13.88
CA ASN A 159 13.25 -8.14 -15.28
C ASN A 159 12.61 -6.90 -15.89
N GLN A 160 11.63 -6.29 -15.19
CA GLN A 160 11.01 -5.06 -15.67
C GLN A 160 11.97 -3.85 -15.62
N PHE A 161 12.83 -3.76 -14.61
CA PHE A 161 13.84 -2.71 -14.49
C PHE A 161 14.79 -2.71 -15.70
N ALA A 162 15.22 -3.89 -16.16
CA ALA A 162 16.08 -4.04 -17.35
C ALA A 162 15.41 -3.52 -18.64
N LEU A 163 14.08 -3.60 -18.73
CA LEU A 163 13.30 -3.16 -19.89
C LEU A 163 12.77 -1.73 -19.77
N GLU A 164 12.79 -1.14 -18.58
CA GLU A 164 12.18 0.15 -18.32
C GLU A 164 12.98 1.29 -18.96
N LYS A 165 12.25 2.16 -19.69
CA LYS A 165 12.81 3.32 -20.40
C LYS A 165 12.55 4.64 -19.67
N ASN A 166 11.53 4.70 -18.81
CA ASN A 166 11.23 5.89 -18.03
C ASN A 166 12.16 5.97 -16.81
N GLU A 167 13.06 6.96 -16.79
CA GLU A 167 14.03 7.12 -15.71
C GLU A 167 13.40 7.26 -14.31
N SER A 168 12.28 7.97 -14.18
CA SER A 168 11.61 8.12 -12.88
C SER A 168 11.10 6.79 -12.37
N VAL A 169 10.58 5.93 -13.26
CA VAL A 169 10.16 4.57 -12.90
C VAL A 169 11.38 3.71 -12.57
N ARG A 170 12.46 3.78 -13.36
CA ARG A 170 13.70 3.04 -13.10
C ARG A 170 14.27 3.34 -11.72
N ARG A 171 14.39 4.63 -11.36
CA ARG A 171 14.90 5.04 -10.04
C ARG A 171 14.04 4.50 -8.91
N SER A 172 12.72 4.53 -9.08
CA SER A 172 11.79 3.96 -8.09
C SER A 172 11.92 2.44 -7.99
N MET A 173 12.09 1.73 -9.11
CA MET A 173 12.29 0.29 -9.11
C MET A 173 13.63 -0.10 -8.49
N ASP A 174 14.72 0.57 -8.85
CA ASP A 174 16.04 0.35 -8.26
C ASP A 174 16.01 0.52 -6.73
N PHE A 175 15.42 1.62 -6.28
CA PHE A 175 15.21 1.89 -4.86
C PHE A 175 14.44 0.76 -4.16
N SER A 176 13.28 0.38 -4.69
CA SER A 176 12.47 -0.70 -4.10
C SER A 176 13.17 -2.06 -4.14
N ILE A 177 13.89 -2.37 -5.21
CA ILE A 177 14.62 -3.63 -5.37
C ILE A 177 15.76 -3.74 -4.34
N ARG A 178 16.55 -2.66 -4.17
CA ARG A 178 17.65 -2.62 -3.20
C ARG A 178 17.14 -2.77 -1.77
N LEU A 179 16.08 -2.05 -1.40
CA LEU A 179 15.46 -2.21 -0.08
C LEU A 179 14.90 -3.62 0.15
N LEU A 180 14.16 -4.18 -0.81
CA LEU A 180 13.60 -5.53 -0.70
C LEU A 180 14.67 -6.62 -0.57
N ARG A 181 15.81 -6.46 -1.26
CA ARG A 181 16.88 -7.46 -1.30
C ARG A 181 17.81 -7.36 -0.11
N ASP A 182 18.28 -6.15 0.17
CA ASP A 182 19.38 -5.91 1.10
C ASP A 182 18.86 -5.46 2.47
N GLY A 183 17.62 -4.98 2.54
CA GLY A 183 17.00 -4.41 3.73
C GLY A 183 17.45 -2.99 4.04
N TYR A 184 18.34 -2.42 3.22
CA TYR A 184 18.87 -1.07 3.36
C TYR A 184 19.39 -0.55 2.01
N ILE A 185 19.60 0.76 1.92
CA ILE A 185 20.32 1.44 0.83
C ILE A 185 21.44 2.24 1.44
N LEU A 186 22.66 2.03 0.97
CA LEU A 186 23.82 2.87 1.30
C LEU A 186 24.18 3.71 0.08
N GLU A 187 24.21 5.02 0.26
CA GLU A 187 24.59 5.99 -0.76
C GLU A 187 25.78 6.82 -0.26
N GLU A 188 26.81 6.97 -1.08
CA GLU A 188 27.90 7.88 -0.75
C GLU A 188 27.42 9.31 -0.92
N LYS A 189 27.70 10.16 0.08
CA LYS A 189 27.36 11.59 0.03
C LYS A 189 28.58 12.44 -0.27
N ASP A 190 29.66 12.22 0.48
CA ASP A 190 30.95 12.94 0.38
C ASP A 190 32.12 11.96 0.63
N THR A 191 33.35 12.48 0.73
CA THR A 191 34.57 11.68 0.96
C THR A 191 34.49 10.81 2.23
N ASP A 192 33.89 11.32 3.31
CA ASP A 192 33.82 10.64 4.61
C ASP A 192 32.38 10.33 5.08
N MET A 193 31.35 10.71 4.32
CA MET A 193 29.94 10.56 4.74
C MET A 193 29.13 9.68 3.79
N CYS A 194 28.26 8.87 4.37
CA CYS A 194 27.26 8.07 3.66
C CYS A 194 25.85 8.38 4.18
N ASN A 195 24.86 8.27 3.29
CA ASN A 195 23.45 8.22 3.63
C ASN A 195 23.01 6.75 3.67
N LEU A 196 22.56 6.29 4.83
CA LEU A 196 22.02 4.96 5.05
C LEU A 196 20.50 5.05 5.19
N LEU A 197 19.77 4.49 4.24
CA LEU A 197 18.32 4.33 4.32
C LEU A 197 18.00 2.91 4.78
N VAL A 198 17.17 2.77 5.81
CA VAL A 198 16.80 1.47 6.40
C VAL A 198 15.30 1.38 6.55
N GLU A 199 14.72 0.23 6.18
CA GLU A 199 13.34 -0.09 6.53
C GLU A 199 13.26 -0.51 8.00
N THR A 200 12.45 0.20 8.78
CA THR A 200 12.17 -0.06 10.20
C THR A 200 11.23 -1.27 10.36
N CYS A 201 11.10 -1.78 11.59
CA CYS A 201 10.14 -2.85 11.88
C CYS A 201 8.67 -2.44 11.66
N GLU A 202 8.40 -1.13 11.59
CA GLU A 202 7.08 -0.57 11.32
C GLU A 202 6.81 -0.36 9.81
N GLY A 203 7.80 -0.66 8.95
CA GLY A 203 7.71 -0.49 7.50
C GLY A 203 7.96 0.97 7.04
N GLU A 204 8.49 1.81 7.92
CA GLU A 204 8.95 3.16 7.56
C GLU A 204 10.37 3.11 7.01
N ILE A 205 10.75 4.08 6.18
CA ILE A 205 12.12 4.20 5.69
C ILE A 205 12.79 5.34 6.43
N LEU A 206 13.76 5.01 7.27
CA LEU A 206 14.56 5.99 8.00
C LEU A 206 15.86 6.28 7.24
N GLY A 207 16.15 7.55 7.02
CA GLY A 207 17.45 8.00 6.49
C GLY A 207 18.36 8.50 7.60
N VAL A 208 19.59 7.98 7.65
CA VAL A 208 20.62 8.36 8.63
C VAL A 208 21.92 8.70 7.91
N ILE A 209 22.52 9.82 8.28
CA ILE A 209 23.83 10.21 7.76
C ILE A 209 24.91 9.67 8.71
N LEU A 210 25.88 8.93 8.18
CA LEU A 210 26.92 8.23 8.94
C LEU A 210 28.31 8.53 8.37
N LYS A 211 29.32 8.54 9.24
CA LYS A 211 30.72 8.53 8.79
C LYS A 211 31.12 7.16 8.24
N LYS A 212 32.00 7.12 7.24
CA LYS A 212 32.55 5.86 6.69
C LYS A 212 33.35 5.09 7.76
N SER A 213 34.00 5.79 8.69
CA SER A 213 34.69 5.18 9.83
C SER A 213 33.74 4.37 10.73
N VAL A 214 32.54 4.88 11.01
CA VAL A 214 31.51 4.19 11.82
C VAL A 214 31.07 2.89 11.13
N ILE A 215 30.85 2.93 9.81
CA ILE A 215 30.50 1.72 9.04
C ILE A 215 31.64 0.69 9.08
N SER A 216 32.88 1.16 9.05
CA SER A 216 34.08 0.30 9.08
C SER A 216 34.31 -0.33 10.45
N GLU A 217 34.00 0.40 11.52
CA GLU A 217 34.14 -0.06 12.91
C GLU A 217 33.06 -1.08 13.29
N PHE A 218 31.78 -0.76 13.02
CA PHE A 218 30.65 -1.56 13.51
C PHE A 218 30.12 -2.56 12.49
N GLY A 219 30.35 -2.32 11.20
CA GLY A 219 29.77 -3.10 10.10
C GLY A 219 28.31 -2.72 9.80
N ILE A 220 27.97 -2.65 8.52
CA ILE A 220 26.67 -2.15 8.06
C ILE A 220 25.47 -2.95 8.60
N LYS A 221 25.61 -4.27 8.70
CA LYS A 221 24.52 -5.15 9.20
C LYS A 221 24.19 -4.86 10.66
N ALA A 222 25.20 -4.66 11.50
CA ALA A 222 25.00 -4.34 12.91
C ALA A 222 24.29 -2.98 13.07
N ILE A 223 24.71 -1.97 12.30
CA ILE A 223 24.08 -0.65 12.30
C ILE A 223 22.60 -0.74 11.89
N VAL A 224 22.29 -1.47 10.81
CA VAL A 224 20.93 -1.69 10.33
C VAL A 224 20.07 -2.37 11.40
N GLU A 225 20.59 -3.38 12.10
CA GLU A 225 19.88 -4.04 13.20
C GLU A 225 19.64 -3.11 14.39
N MET A 226 20.62 -2.26 14.74
CA MET A 226 20.45 -1.25 15.80
C MET A 226 19.34 -0.26 15.46
N ILE A 227 19.32 0.25 14.23
CA ILE A 227 18.28 1.17 13.76
C ILE A 227 16.89 0.51 13.83
N ARG A 228 16.77 -0.73 13.35
CA ARG A 228 15.50 -1.47 13.38
C ARG A 228 14.98 -1.74 14.79
N ARG A 229 15.88 -1.98 15.76
CA ARG A 229 15.50 -2.23 17.16
C ARG A 229 15.10 -0.96 17.90
N ASN A 230 15.79 0.15 17.64
CA ASN A 230 15.67 1.36 18.44
C ASN A 230 14.80 2.44 17.79
N GLY A 231 14.37 2.26 16.53
CA GLY A 231 13.68 3.30 15.75
C GLY A 231 14.59 4.48 15.39
N GLY A 232 15.90 4.32 15.50
CA GLY A 232 16.86 5.40 15.31
C GLY A 232 18.30 4.97 15.55
N LEU A 233 19.23 5.84 15.16
CA LEU A 233 20.63 5.64 15.47
C LEU A 233 20.88 5.94 16.96
N PRO A 234 21.56 5.06 17.72
CA PRO A 234 21.99 5.38 19.07
C PRO A 234 22.78 6.69 19.10
N SER A 235 22.58 7.52 20.14
CA SER A 235 23.29 8.79 20.32
C SER A 235 24.81 8.64 20.44
N THR A 236 25.30 7.41 20.66
CA THR A 236 26.72 7.09 20.68
C THR A 236 27.34 6.95 19.29
N LEU A 237 26.52 6.89 18.23
CA LEU A 237 26.94 6.74 16.83
C LEU A 237 26.63 7.96 15.96
N SER A 238 25.93 8.96 16.53
CA SER A 238 25.56 10.23 15.87
C SER A 238 26.68 11.25 15.86
#